data_AF-H8ZCH3-F1
#
_entry.id   AF-H8ZCH3-F1
#
_cell.length_a   1.000
_cell.length_b   1.000
_cell.length_c   1.000
_cell.angle_alpha   90.00
_cell.angle_beta   90.00
_cell.angle_gamma   90.00
#
_symmetry.space_group_name_H-M   'P 1'
#
loop_
_entity.id
_entity.type
_entity.pdbx_description
1 polymer ?
#
loop_
_entity_poly.entity_id
_entity_poly.type
_entity_poly.pdbx_seq_one_letter_code
_entity_poly.pdbx_strand_id
1 'polypeptide(L)'
;MDYAKLKTRLKDKFTKEYKKTQHTGAYLDAEKEYKKTRESIKIMEIELQALQQAFTTSSIYDNITSSLASGLELVKESIKKQGRARTEVSKEEVDVFGLFAGSSLVLANNTAGEASRQFEGLSYSLKKVSASRVQLKEGINRVMDLLKELKDMSLEIDDSRLKILDLRQCVEAARSAEEEEKYKQEYTEQTSKVYEEMKRFTESPELSEIALGLAGALRGFFGDAYDAMAESISDK
;
A
#
# COMPACT_ATOMS: atom_id res chain seq x y z
N MET A 1 11.44 16.51 -28.15
CA MET A 1 11.15 17.72 -27.35
C MET A 1 11.10 17.29 -25.89
N ASP A 2 11.79 17.96 -24.98
CA ASP A 2 12.05 17.49 -23.61
C ASP A 2 10.84 17.73 -22.67
N TYR A 3 10.23 16.63 -22.19
CA TYR A 3 8.99 16.59 -21.41
C TYR A 3 9.06 17.43 -20.13
N ALA A 4 10.26 17.54 -19.54
CA ALA A 4 10.50 18.33 -18.33
C ALA A 4 10.44 19.85 -18.59
N LYS A 5 10.87 20.30 -19.77
CA LYS A 5 10.83 21.72 -20.18
C LYS A 5 9.44 22.16 -20.60
N LEU A 6 8.61 21.24 -21.10
CA LEU A 6 7.20 21.50 -21.38
C LEU A 6 6.44 21.76 -20.06
N LYS A 7 6.66 20.90 -19.05
CA LYS A 7 5.99 20.94 -17.74
C LYS A 7 6.17 22.26 -16.98
N THR A 8 7.35 22.89 -17.05
CA THR A 8 7.63 24.18 -16.40
C THR A 8 7.03 25.36 -17.14
N ARG A 9 7.12 25.39 -18.49
CA ARG A 9 6.44 26.42 -19.32
C ARG A 9 4.92 26.36 -19.21
N LEU A 10 4.37 25.17 -18.99
CA LEU A 10 2.95 24.92 -18.84
C LEU A 10 2.37 25.52 -17.55
N LYS A 11 3.09 25.46 -16.42
CA LYS A 11 2.58 25.89 -15.11
C LYS A 11 2.28 27.41 -15.03
N ASP A 12 3.10 28.23 -15.70
CA ASP A 12 3.01 29.70 -15.62
C ASP A 12 1.99 30.31 -16.60
N LYS A 13 1.71 29.66 -17.73
CA LYS A 13 0.69 30.12 -18.70
C LYS A 13 -0.73 29.62 -18.37
N PHE A 14 -0.86 28.45 -17.74
CA PHE A 14 -2.16 27.87 -17.37
C PHE A 14 -2.94 28.76 -16.40
N THR A 15 -2.26 29.32 -15.39
CA THR A 15 -2.90 30.06 -14.29
C THR A 15 -3.38 31.47 -14.67
N LYS A 16 -2.83 32.09 -15.72
CA LYS A 16 -3.10 33.49 -16.08
C LYS A 16 -4.27 33.67 -17.05
N GLU A 17 -4.48 32.74 -17.97
CA GLU A 17 -5.52 32.87 -19.01
C GLU A 17 -6.78 32.07 -18.72
N TYR A 18 -6.68 31.03 -17.89
CA TYR A 18 -7.85 30.27 -17.47
C TYR A 18 -8.88 31.18 -16.78
N LYS A 19 -8.42 32.23 -16.06
CA LYS A 19 -9.17 33.32 -15.38
C LYS A 19 -10.25 34.04 -16.22
N LYS A 20 -10.40 33.74 -17.52
CA LYS A 20 -11.40 34.34 -18.42
C LYS A 20 -12.59 33.44 -18.76
N THR A 21 -12.66 32.22 -18.22
CA THR A 21 -13.81 31.30 -18.41
C THR A 21 -14.76 31.30 -17.20
N GLN A 22 -16.05 31.04 -17.44
CA GLN A 22 -17.16 31.17 -16.47
C GLN A 22 -17.07 30.18 -15.26
N HIS A 23 -16.13 29.23 -15.28
CA HIS A 23 -15.95 28.16 -14.28
C HIS A 23 -14.62 28.23 -13.51
N THR A 24 -13.95 29.38 -13.55
CA THR A 24 -12.56 29.55 -13.10
C THR A 24 -12.30 29.29 -11.63
N GLY A 25 -13.18 29.74 -10.73
CA GLY A 25 -12.98 29.53 -9.28
C GLY A 25 -13.12 28.05 -8.91
N ALA A 26 -14.26 27.45 -9.26
CA ALA A 26 -14.57 26.07 -8.92
C ALA A 26 -13.57 25.06 -9.51
N TYR A 27 -13.10 25.28 -10.75
CA TYR A 27 -12.07 24.44 -11.35
C TYR A 27 -10.74 24.54 -10.60
N LEU A 28 -10.30 25.75 -10.25
CA LEU A 28 -9.03 25.95 -9.54
C LEU A 28 -9.08 25.34 -8.14
N ASP A 29 -10.23 25.41 -7.47
CA ASP A 29 -10.44 24.78 -6.17
C ASP A 29 -10.40 23.25 -6.30
N ALA A 30 -11.12 22.67 -7.27
CA ALA A 30 -11.08 21.24 -7.56
C ALA A 30 -9.66 20.77 -7.94
N GLU A 31 -8.92 21.55 -8.73
CA GLU A 31 -7.54 21.21 -9.10
C GLU A 31 -6.61 21.23 -7.88
N LYS A 32 -6.80 22.18 -6.96
CA LYS A 32 -6.02 22.26 -5.73
C LYS A 32 -6.30 21.06 -4.82
N GLU A 33 -7.56 20.67 -4.70
CA GLU A 33 -7.98 19.51 -3.93
C GLU A 33 -7.44 18.21 -4.55
N TYR A 34 -7.67 18.00 -5.84
CA TYR A 34 -7.12 16.87 -6.61
C TYR A 34 -5.61 16.71 -6.43
N LYS A 35 -4.83 17.79 -6.55
CA LYS A 35 -3.37 17.75 -6.35
C LYS A 35 -2.98 17.30 -4.95
N LYS A 36 -3.69 17.77 -3.92
CA LYS A 36 -3.43 17.37 -2.54
C LYS A 36 -3.75 15.89 -2.34
N THR A 37 -4.94 15.45 -2.75
CA THR A 37 -5.38 14.06 -2.63
C THR A 37 -4.43 13.11 -3.37
N ARG A 38 -4.03 13.45 -4.60
CA ARG A 38 -3.06 12.68 -5.37
C ARG A 38 -1.71 12.56 -4.68
N GLU A 39 -1.24 13.62 -4.03
CA GLU A 39 0.03 13.57 -3.30
C GLU A 39 -0.07 12.74 -2.02
N SER A 40 -1.18 12.86 -1.29
CA SER A 40 -1.46 12.00 -0.13
C SER A 40 -1.51 10.51 -0.50
N ILE A 41 -2.12 10.16 -1.63
CA ILE A 41 -2.16 8.79 -2.16
C ILE A 41 -0.75 8.25 -2.42
N LYS A 42 0.14 9.05 -3.02
CA LYS A 42 1.52 8.62 -3.26
C LYS A 42 2.29 8.40 -1.96
N ILE A 43 2.13 9.30 -1.00
CA ILE A 43 2.78 9.17 0.32
C ILE A 43 2.30 7.87 0.98
N MET A 44 0.99 7.62 0.94
CA MET A 44 0.41 6.39 1.48
C MET A 44 0.90 5.13 0.77
N GLU A 45 1.02 5.14 -0.57
CA GLU A 45 1.60 4.04 -1.35
C GLU A 45 3.02 3.73 -0.86
N ILE A 46 3.85 4.76 -0.65
CA ILE A 46 5.23 4.61 -0.15
C ILE A 46 5.24 4.06 1.28
N GLU A 47 4.39 4.58 2.17
CA GLU A 47 4.31 4.14 3.57
C GLU A 47 3.83 2.69 3.69
N LEU A 48 2.84 2.28 2.90
CA LEU A 48 2.36 0.90 2.88
C LEU A 48 3.38 -0.05 2.26
N GLN A 49 4.09 0.36 1.21
CA GLN A 49 5.23 -0.40 0.69
C GLN A 49 6.32 -0.56 1.75
N ALA A 50 6.65 0.50 2.49
CA ALA A 50 7.61 0.44 3.58
C ALA A 50 7.14 -0.48 4.72
N LEU A 51 5.84 -0.49 5.03
CA LEU A 51 5.24 -1.40 6.02
C LEU A 51 5.33 -2.86 5.56
N GLN A 52 4.92 -3.17 4.32
CA GLN A 52 5.04 -4.50 3.74
C GLN A 52 6.50 -4.96 3.69
N GLN A 53 7.40 -4.04 3.34
CA GLN A 53 8.84 -4.25 3.43
C GLN A 53 9.22 -4.55 4.87
N ALA A 54 8.89 -3.76 5.89
CA ALA A 54 9.26 -4.08 7.28
C ALA A 54 8.83 -5.48 7.75
N PHE A 55 7.70 -5.99 7.25
CA PHE A 55 7.25 -7.36 7.51
C PHE A 55 7.97 -8.44 6.67
N THR A 56 8.68 -8.08 5.61
CA THR A 56 9.41 -8.99 4.69
C THR A 56 10.93 -8.78 4.69
N THR A 57 11.41 -7.61 5.11
CA THR A 57 12.77 -7.10 4.88
C THR A 57 13.71 -7.87 5.74
N SER A 58 14.36 -8.79 5.06
CA SER A 58 15.39 -9.66 5.54
C SER A 58 16.63 -8.94 6.07
N SER A 59 16.78 -7.62 6.17
CA SER A 59 18.08 -7.07 6.61
C SER A 59 18.30 -7.15 8.13
N ILE A 60 17.24 -7.00 8.93
CA ILE A 60 17.25 -7.36 10.36
C ILE A 60 17.11 -8.89 10.50
N TYR A 61 16.31 -9.50 9.63
CA TYR A 61 16.10 -10.95 9.67
C TYR A 61 17.26 -11.76 9.10
N ASP A 62 18.18 -11.29 8.26
CA ASP A 62 19.27 -12.11 7.69
C ASP A 62 20.37 -12.23 8.72
N ASN A 63 20.56 -11.21 9.57
CA ASN A 63 21.48 -11.31 10.71
C ASN A 63 20.88 -12.14 11.85
N ILE A 64 19.58 -12.02 12.12
CA ILE A 64 18.88 -12.78 13.17
C ILE A 64 18.58 -14.23 12.72
N THR A 65 18.14 -14.43 11.48
CA THR A 65 17.79 -15.74 10.88
C THR A 65 18.96 -16.46 10.24
N SER A 66 20.08 -15.85 9.81
CA SER A 66 21.28 -16.68 9.51
C SER A 66 21.82 -17.32 10.79
N SER A 67 21.79 -16.60 11.91
CA SER A 67 22.18 -17.09 13.23
C SER A 67 21.15 -18.09 13.79
N LEU A 68 19.85 -17.79 13.71
CA LEU A 68 18.78 -18.68 14.18
C LEU A 68 18.51 -19.86 13.24
N ALA A 69 18.60 -19.71 11.92
CA ALA A 69 18.45 -20.81 10.96
C ALA A 69 19.66 -21.75 10.98
N SER A 70 20.87 -21.23 11.24
CA SER A 70 22.02 -22.11 11.56
C SER A 70 21.77 -22.87 12.87
N GLY A 71 21.21 -22.20 13.89
CA GLY A 71 20.73 -22.85 15.10
C GLY A 71 19.61 -23.86 14.85
N LEU A 72 18.67 -23.57 13.95
CA LEU A 72 17.52 -24.40 13.61
C LEU A 72 17.92 -25.62 12.77
N GLU A 73 18.93 -25.50 11.90
CA GLU A 73 19.52 -26.64 11.18
C GLU A 73 20.36 -27.52 12.11
N LEU A 74 21.14 -26.94 13.04
CA LEU A 74 21.81 -27.70 14.12
C LEU A 74 20.81 -28.44 15.01
N VAL A 75 19.67 -27.81 15.30
CA VAL A 75 18.56 -28.39 16.02
C VAL A 75 17.86 -29.48 15.20
N LYS A 76 17.59 -29.26 13.92
CA LYS A 76 17.02 -30.29 13.01
C LYS A 76 17.95 -31.49 12.89
N GLU A 77 19.26 -31.29 12.81
CA GLU A 77 20.24 -32.37 12.83
C GLU A 77 20.25 -33.11 14.17
N SER A 78 20.08 -32.39 15.28
CA SER A 78 19.98 -32.98 16.63
C SER A 78 18.67 -33.77 16.82
N ILE A 79 17.55 -33.28 16.26
CA ILE A 79 16.24 -33.96 16.26
C ILE A 79 16.24 -35.17 15.32
N LYS A 80 16.89 -35.09 14.15
CA LYS A 80 17.13 -36.24 13.26
C LYS A 80 17.89 -37.36 13.97
N LYS A 81 18.86 -37.02 14.84
CA LYS A 81 19.60 -37.99 15.66
C LYS A 81 18.75 -38.61 16.78
N GLN A 82 17.63 -38.00 17.17
CA GLN A 82 16.73 -38.50 18.22
C GLN A 82 15.51 -39.30 17.70
N GLY A 83 15.39 -39.55 16.39
CA GLY A 83 14.41 -40.50 15.85
C GLY A 83 12.93 -40.10 15.99
N ARG A 84 12.61 -38.82 16.21
CA ARG A 84 11.21 -38.33 16.20
C ARG A 84 10.79 -37.86 14.81
N ALA A 85 9.59 -38.27 14.42
CA ALA A 85 8.99 -38.09 13.11
C ALA A 85 9.00 -36.62 12.66
N ARG A 86 9.22 -36.44 11.34
CA ARG A 86 9.15 -35.15 10.65
C ARG A 86 7.81 -34.48 10.91
N THR A 87 7.81 -33.36 11.61
CA THR A 87 6.77 -32.36 11.43
C THR A 87 7.15 -31.55 10.19
N GLU A 88 6.43 -31.77 9.10
CA GLU A 88 6.54 -30.94 7.90
C GLU A 88 6.23 -29.49 8.28
N VAL A 89 7.27 -28.66 8.32
CA VAL A 89 7.07 -27.20 8.29
C VAL A 89 6.69 -26.92 6.84
N SER A 90 5.38 -26.83 6.60
CA SER A 90 4.80 -26.38 5.34
C SER A 90 5.48 -25.05 4.94
N LYS A 91 5.53 -24.77 3.65
CA LYS A 91 6.02 -23.51 3.08
C LYS A 91 5.05 -22.34 3.40
N GLU A 92 4.69 -22.16 4.67
CA GLU A 92 4.12 -20.92 5.15
C GLU A 92 5.22 -19.87 5.05
N GLU A 93 4.90 -18.69 4.49
CA GLU A 93 5.85 -17.59 4.38
C GLU A 93 6.53 -17.37 5.73
N VAL A 94 7.82 -17.70 5.79
CA VAL A 94 8.57 -17.74 7.03
C VAL A 94 8.69 -16.33 7.58
N ASP A 95 7.82 -15.98 8.54
CA ASP A 95 7.92 -14.75 9.31
C ASP A 95 8.59 -15.00 10.66
N VAL A 96 9.01 -13.90 11.30
CA VAL A 96 9.75 -13.96 12.56
C VAL A 96 8.98 -14.66 13.67
N PHE A 97 7.68 -14.46 13.77
CA PHE A 97 6.87 -15.09 14.80
C PHE A 97 6.79 -16.60 14.55
N GLY A 98 6.63 -17.03 13.30
CA GLY A 98 6.71 -18.45 12.92
C GLY A 98 8.06 -19.09 13.23
N LEU A 99 9.17 -18.39 12.96
CA LEU A 99 10.53 -18.88 13.26
C LEU A 99 10.80 -18.98 14.76
N PHE A 100 10.44 -17.95 15.52
CA PHE A 100 10.57 -17.98 16.98
C PHE A 100 9.62 -19.01 17.59
N ALA A 101 8.43 -19.22 17.03
CA ALA A 101 7.55 -20.28 17.47
C ALA A 101 8.19 -21.67 17.30
N GLY A 102 8.83 -21.92 16.15
CA GLY A 102 9.58 -23.15 15.91
C GLY A 102 10.74 -23.33 16.90
N SER A 103 11.50 -22.26 17.15
CA SER A 103 12.63 -22.28 18.10
C SER A 103 12.18 -22.51 19.55
N SER A 104 11.09 -21.86 19.97
CA SER A 104 10.48 -22.06 21.30
C SER A 104 9.98 -23.49 21.47
N LEU A 105 9.35 -24.09 20.44
CA LEU A 105 8.91 -25.48 20.51
C LEU A 105 10.08 -26.46 20.67
N VAL A 106 11.22 -26.17 20.04
CA VAL A 106 12.44 -26.96 20.21
C VAL A 106 12.93 -26.85 21.65
N LEU A 107 12.98 -25.65 22.22
CA LEU A 107 13.38 -25.45 23.61
C LEU A 107 12.43 -26.17 24.57
N ALA A 108 11.12 -26.14 24.31
CA ALA A 108 10.15 -26.91 25.07
C ALA A 108 10.46 -28.42 25.06
N ASN A 109 10.75 -28.99 23.90
CA ASN A 109 11.08 -30.42 23.76
C ASN A 109 12.40 -30.81 24.43
N ASN A 110 13.33 -29.87 24.58
CA ASN A 110 14.64 -30.09 25.18
C ASN A 110 14.71 -29.72 26.67
N THR A 111 13.63 -29.17 27.23
CA THR A 111 13.52 -28.81 28.64
C THR A 111 12.42 -29.65 29.29
N ALA A 112 12.34 -29.61 30.63
CA ALA A 112 11.33 -30.36 31.39
C ALA A 112 10.63 -29.46 32.40
N GLY A 113 9.45 -29.91 32.86
CA GLY A 113 8.68 -29.22 33.88
C GLY A 113 8.10 -27.89 33.40
N GLU A 114 8.08 -26.90 34.29
CA GLU A 114 7.42 -25.61 34.04
C GLU A 114 8.04 -24.84 32.87
N ALA A 115 9.37 -24.87 32.73
CA ALA A 115 10.05 -24.20 31.62
C ALA A 115 9.60 -24.75 30.25
N SER A 116 9.40 -26.07 30.15
CA SER A 116 8.91 -26.71 28.92
C SER A 116 7.52 -26.19 28.56
N ARG A 117 6.60 -26.16 29.53
CA ARG A 117 5.22 -25.66 29.34
C ARG A 117 5.18 -24.18 28.94
N GLN A 118 6.01 -23.34 29.55
CA GLN A 118 6.13 -21.92 29.21
C GLN A 118 6.60 -21.73 27.75
N PHE A 119 7.57 -22.53 27.30
CA PHE A 119 8.02 -22.50 25.90
C PHE A 119 6.98 -23.06 24.91
N GLU A 120 6.16 -24.05 25.31
CA GLU A 120 5.03 -24.53 24.50
C GLU A 120 3.96 -23.44 24.35
N GLY A 121 3.58 -22.78 25.45
CA GLY A 121 2.64 -21.66 25.44
C GLY A 121 3.13 -20.50 24.57
N LEU A 122 4.40 -20.10 24.73
CA LEU A 122 5.02 -19.08 23.88
C LEU A 122 5.02 -19.48 22.40
N SER A 123 5.35 -20.74 22.08
CA SER A 123 5.32 -21.24 20.70
C SER A 123 3.92 -21.14 20.10
N TYR A 124 2.90 -21.51 20.87
CA TYR A 124 1.51 -21.45 20.43
C TYR A 124 1.04 -20.01 20.15
N SER A 125 1.30 -19.08 21.07
CA SER A 125 0.98 -17.66 20.89
C SER A 125 1.68 -17.07 19.66
N LEU A 126 2.96 -17.37 19.48
CA LEU A 126 3.72 -16.88 18.31
C LEU A 126 3.19 -17.44 16.98
N LYS A 127 2.67 -18.68 16.94
CA LYS A 127 1.99 -19.21 15.74
C LYS A 127 0.70 -18.44 15.43
N LYS A 128 -0.09 -18.08 16.45
CA LYS A 128 -1.29 -17.26 16.25
C LYS A 128 -0.94 -15.87 15.71
N VAL A 129 0.11 -15.24 16.24
CA VAL A 129 0.59 -13.94 15.71
C VAL A 129 1.06 -14.05 14.26
N SER A 130 1.82 -15.10 13.93
CA SER A 130 2.28 -15.38 12.56
C SER A 130 1.10 -15.54 11.59
N ALA A 131 0.09 -16.31 11.96
CA ALA A 131 -1.12 -16.47 11.16
C ALA A 131 -1.87 -15.14 10.95
N SER A 132 -1.98 -14.32 12.01
CA SER A 132 -2.63 -13.00 11.95
C SER A 132 -1.86 -12.02 11.04
N ARG A 133 -0.53 -12.14 10.98
CA ARG A 133 0.32 -11.34 10.08
C ARG A 133 0.07 -11.66 8.61
N VAL A 134 -0.28 -12.91 8.27
CA VAL A 134 -0.70 -13.27 6.90
C VAL A 134 -1.98 -12.52 6.52
N GLN A 135 -2.96 -12.46 7.44
CA GLN A 135 -4.21 -11.72 7.21
C GLN A 135 -3.97 -10.21 7.10
N LEU A 136 -3.07 -9.64 7.91
CA LEU A 136 -2.64 -8.25 7.77
C LEU A 136 -2.08 -7.97 6.36
N LYS A 137 -1.19 -8.84 5.88
CA LYS A 137 -0.59 -8.70 4.55
C LYS A 137 -1.65 -8.73 3.45
N GLU A 138 -2.62 -9.64 3.53
CA GLU A 138 -3.76 -9.67 2.60
C GLU A 138 -4.58 -8.37 2.65
N GLY A 139 -4.84 -7.85 3.85
CA GLY A 139 -5.53 -6.57 4.04
C GLY A 139 -4.78 -5.39 3.40
N ILE A 140 -3.46 -5.31 3.63
CA ILE A 140 -2.62 -4.27 3.02
C ILE A 140 -2.57 -4.44 1.50
N ASN A 141 -2.50 -5.66 0.97
CA ASN A 141 -2.52 -5.90 -0.48
C ASN A 141 -3.82 -5.38 -1.12
N ARG A 142 -4.98 -5.61 -0.51
CA ARG A 142 -6.25 -5.05 -1.01
C ARG A 142 -6.24 -3.52 -1.05
N VAL A 143 -5.67 -2.88 -0.02
CA VAL A 143 -5.51 -1.43 0.01
C VAL A 143 -4.55 -0.95 -1.10
N MET A 144 -3.47 -1.68 -1.36
CA MET A 144 -2.55 -1.38 -2.46
C MET A 144 -3.20 -1.50 -3.84
N ASP A 145 -4.12 -2.47 -4.03
CA ASP A 145 -4.90 -2.60 -5.27
C ASP A 145 -5.81 -1.38 -5.48
N LEU A 146 -6.52 -0.91 -4.44
CA LEU A 146 -7.32 0.32 -4.51
C LEU A 146 -6.47 1.57 -4.80
N LEU A 147 -5.28 1.68 -4.21
CA LEU A 147 -4.33 2.77 -4.52
C LEU A 147 -3.90 2.75 -5.99
N LYS A 148 -3.78 1.55 -6.59
CA LYS A 148 -3.46 1.39 -8.00
C LYS A 148 -4.63 1.84 -8.89
N GLU A 149 -5.87 1.51 -8.54
CA GLU A 149 -7.06 1.99 -9.26
C GLU A 149 -7.15 3.52 -9.25
N LEU A 150 -6.92 4.16 -8.09
CA LEU A 150 -6.82 5.62 -7.99
C LEU A 150 -5.69 6.16 -8.88
N LYS A 151 -4.54 5.50 -8.91
CA LYS A 151 -3.41 5.91 -9.75
C LYS A 151 -3.77 5.90 -11.24
N ASP A 152 -4.47 4.86 -11.69
CA ASP A 152 -4.93 4.73 -13.06
C ASP A 152 -5.93 5.84 -13.41
N MET A 153 -6.91 6.15 -12.53
CA MET A 153 -7.79 7.33 -12.69
C MET A 153 -7.01 8.65 -12.78
N SER A 154 -5.94 8.80 -11.99
CA SER A 154 -5.11 10.00 -12.03
C SER A 154 -4.34 10.16 -13.35
N LEU A 155 -4.00 9.05 -14.01
CA LEU A 155 -3.37 9.05 -15.34
C LEU A 155 -4.37 9.45 -16.41
N GLU A 156 -5.61 8.95 -16.35
CA GLU A 156 -6.68 9.35 -17.27
C GLU A 156 -6.97 10.87 -17.18
N ILE A 157 -6.97 11.42 -15.96
CA ILE A 157 -7.09 12.88 -15.75
C ILE A 157 -5.91 13.63 -16.36
N ASP A 158 -4.68 13.13 -16.18
CA ASP A 158 -3.48 13.75 -16.75
C ASP A 158 -3.53 13.72 -18.30
N ASP A 159 -4.02 12.65 -18.91
CA ASP A 159 -4.20 12.53 -20.36
C ASP A 159 -5.28 13.50 -20.89
N SER A 160 -6.42 13.60 -20.21
CA SER A 160 -7.46 14.59 -20.55
C SER A 160 -6.93 16.02 -20.44
N ARG A 161 -6.08 16.30 -19.45
CA ARG A 161 -5.39 17.61 -19.32
C ARG A 161 -4.43 17.88 -20.46
N LEU A 162 -3.72 16.88 -20.97
CA LEU A 162 -2.86 17.03 -22.15
C LEU A 162 -3.68 17.37 -23.39
N LYS A 163 -4.85 16.73 -23.59
CA LYS A 163 -5.76 17.05 -24.70
C LYS A 163 -6.24 18.50 -24.66
N ILE A 164 -6.55 19.05 -23.48
CA ILE A 164 -6.91 20.48 -23.33
C ILE A 164 -5.78 21.39 -23.84
N LEU A 165 -4.52 21.01 -23.60
CA LEU A 165 -3.36 21.78 -24.05
C LEU A 165 -3.19 21.72 -25.57
N ASP A 166 -3.45 20.56 -26.17
CA ASP A 166 -3.40 20.39 -27.63
C ASP A 166 -4.52 21.18 -28.30
N LEU A 167 -5.76 21.09 -27.79
CA LEU A 167 -6.91 21.84 -28.28
C LEU A 167 -6.67 23.35 -28.24
N ARG A 168 -6.00 23.82 -27.19
CA ARG A 168 -5.60 25.23 -27.10
C ARG A 168 -4.65 25.63 -28.22
N GLN A 169 -3.66 24.80 -28.54
CA GLN A 169 -2.76 25.07 -29.68
C GLN A 169 -3.53 25.07 -31.00
N CYS A 170 -4.53 24.19 -31.15
CA CYS A 170 -5.42 24.18 -32.31
C CYS A 170 -6.27 25.46 -32.43
N VAL A 171 -6.81 26.00 -31.33
CA VAL A 171 -7.49 27.31 -31.33
C VAL A 171 -6.52 28.41 -31.80
N GLU A 172 -5.30 28.45 -31.25
CA GLU A 172 -4.30 29.47 -31.60
C GLU A 172 -3.80 29.36 -33.05
N ALA A 173 -3.87 28.17 -33.66
CA ALA A 173 -3.42 27.88 -35.02
C ALA A 173 -4.55 27.77 -36.06
N ALA A 174 -5.80 28.01 -35.68
CA ALA A 174 -6.97 27.88 -36.54
C ALA A 174 -6.87 28.81 -37.77
N ARG A 175 -7.30 28.32 -38.93
CA ARG A 175 -7.21 29.08 -40.20
C ARG A 175 -8.54 29.68 -40.64
N SER A 176 -9.61 29.35 -39.92
CA SER A 176 -10.96 29.87 -40.15
C SER A 176 -11.72 30.03 -38.84
N ALA A 177 -12.74 30.89 -38.85
CA ALA A 177 -13.63 31.10 -37.71
C ALA A 177 -14.43 29.82 -37.35
N GLU A 178 -14.78 29.00 -38.34
CA GLU A 178 -15.47 27.73 -38.14
C GLU A 178 -14.57 26.70 -37.42
N GLU A 179 -13.30 26.59 -37.82
CA GLU A 179 -12.31 25.75 -37.13
C GLU A 179 -12.05 26.25 -35.70
N GLU A 180 -11.89 27.56 -35.52
CA GLU A 180 -11.65 28.17 -34.22
C GLU A 180 -12.82 27.89 -33.26
N GLU A 181 -14.06 28.05 -33.73
CA GLU A 181 -15.26 27.79 -32.93
C GLU A 181 -15.38 26.30 -32.56
N LYS A 182 -15.08 25.39 -33.50
CA LYS A 182 -15.04 23.95 -33.22
C LYS A 182 -14.04 23.62 -32.11
N TYR A 183 -12.80 24.11 -32.21
CA TYR A 183 -11.79 23.85 -31.19
C TYR A 183 -12.13 24.48 -29.83
N LYS A 184 -12.81 25.63 -29.80
CA LYS A 184 -13.32 26.24 -28.55
C LYS A 184 -14.41 25.42 -27.88
N GLN A 185 -15.31 24.83 -28.67
CA GLN A 185 -16.35 23.94 -28.15
C GLN A 185 -15.72 22.68 -27.53
N GLU A 186 -14.81 22.04 -28.26
CA GLU A 186 -14.10 20.85 -27.78
C GLU A 186 -13.22 21.16 -26.56
N TYR A 187 -12.56 22.32 -26.54
CA TYR A 187 -11.80 22.80 -25.38
C TYR A 187 -12.71 22.94 -24.14
N THR A 188 -13.89 23.54 -24.30
CA THR A 188 -14.87 23.71 -23.21
C THR A 188 -15.35 22.35 -22.70
N GLU A 189 -15.68 21.43 -23.59
CA GLU A 189 -16.14 20.09 -23.25
C GLU A 189 -15.08 19.29 -22.48
N GLN A 190 -13.84 19.24 -22.99
CA GLN A 190 -12.74 18.56 -22.30
C GLN A 190 -12.43 19.20 -20.94
N THR A 191 -12.54 20.52 -20.86
CA THR A 191 -12.32 21.26 -19.60
C THR A 191 -13.36 20.90 -18.54
N SER A 192 -14.65 20.85 -18.92
CA SER A 192 -15.73 20.40 -18.04
C SER A 192 -15.56 18.94 -17.65
N LYS A 193 -15.13 18.08 -18.58
CA LYS A 193 -14.85 16.67 -18.29
C LYS A 193 -13.75 16.53 -17.24
N VAL A 194 -12.62 17.22 -17.40
CA VAL A 194 -11.51 17.19 -16.44
C VAL A 194 -11.94 17.71 -15.06
N TYR A 195 -12.77 18.75 -15.01
CA TYR A 195 -13.35 19.23 -13.75
C TYR A 195 -14.11 18.14 -13.01
N GLU A 196 -15.03 17.46 -13.71
CA GLU A 196 -15.84 16.38 -13.14
C GLU A 196 -14.99 15.16 -12.74
N GLU A 197 -13.99 14.80 -13.55
CA GLU A 197 -13.06 13.71 -13.21
C GLU A 197 -12.24 14.02 -11.96
N MET A 198 -11.74 15.26 -11.82
CA MET A 198 -11.03 15.69 -10.60
C MET A 198 -11.92 15.61 -9.36
N LYS A 199 -13.20 15.98 -9.46
CA LYS A 199 -14.15 15.83 -8.36
C LYS A 199 -14.43 14.38 -8.01
N ARG A 200 -14.69 13.54 -9.01
CA ARG A 200 -14.91 12.10 -8.81
C ARG A 200 -13.71 11.43 -8.14
N PHE A 201 -12.50 11.86 -8.50
CA PHE A 201 -11.28 11.39 -7.84
C PHE A 201 -11.20 11.79 -6.36
N THR A 202 -11.57 13.03 -6.01
CA THR A 202 -11.49 13.51 -4.63
C THR A 202 -12.63 13.03 -3.74
N GLU A 203 -13.76 12.66 -4.35
CA GLU A 203 -14.97 12.16 -3.69
C GLU A 203 -15.13 10.63 -3.86
N SER A 204 -14.06 9.96 -4.32
CA SER A 204 -14.11 8.54 -4.69
C SER A 204 -14.39 7.64 -3.46
N PRO A 205 -15.28 6.64 -3.58
CA PRO A 205 -15.54 5.70 -2.49
C PRO A 205 -14.31 4.88 -2.12
N GLU A 206 -13.41 4.63 -3.08
CA GLU A 206 -12.14 3.91 -2.88
C GLU A 206 -11.27 4.60 -1.81
N LEU A 207 -11.32 5.93 -1.69
CA LEU A 207 -10.62 6.66 -0.61
C LEU A 207 -11.13 6.27 0.78
N SER A 208 -12.43 6.05 0.92
CA SER A 208 -13.04 5.61 2.18
C SER A 208 -12.73 4.14 2.45
N GLU A 209 -12.74 3.30 1.42
CA GLU A 209 -12.38 1.88 1.51
C GLU A 209 -10.92 1.68 1.89
N ILE A 210 -10.00 2.51 1.39
CA ILE A 210 -8.60 2.52 1.81
C ILE A 210 -8.48 2.77 3.31
N ALA A 211 -9.17 3.81 3.83
CA ALA A 211 -9.10 4.16 5.25
C ALA A 211 -9.69 3.05 6.14
N LEU A 212 -10.88 2.56 5.80
CA LEU A 212 -11.56 1.51 6.57
C LEU A 212 -10.87 0.16 6.46
N GLY A 213 -10.38 -0.19 5.27
CA GLY A 213 -9.65 -1.41 4.99
C GLY A 213 -8.33 -1.48 5.76
N LEU A 214 -7.56 -0.39 5.75
CA LEU A 214 -6.32 -0.30 6.51
C LEU A 214 -6.58 -0.36 8.03
N ALA A 215 -7.55 0.40 8.52
CA ALA A 215 -7.91 0.38 9.94
C ALA A 215 -8.39 -1.01 10.39
N GLY A 216 -9.19 -1.68 9.57
CA GLY A 216 -9.67 -3.04 9.82
C GLY A 216 -8.52 -4.06 9.86
N ALA A 217 -7.62 -4.02 8.88
CA ALA A 217 -6.48 -4.93 8.80
C ALA A 217 -5.53 -4.75 10.01
N LEU A 218 -5.20 -3.51 10.37
CA LEU A 218 -4.36 -3.21 11.52
C LEU A 218 -5.03 -3.60 12.83
N ARG A 219 -6.31 -3.28 13.00
CA ARG A 219 -7.08 -3.64 14.20
C ARG A 219 -7.16 -5.14 14.39
N GLY A 220 -7.43 -5.90 13.32
CA GLY A 220 -7.44 -7.36 13.37
C GLY A 220 -6.11 -7.90 13.83
N PHE A 221 -5.01 -7.50 13.18
CA PHE A 221 -3.68 -7.97 13.53
C PHE A 221 -3.28 -7.66 14.97
N PHE A 222 -3.39 -6.40 15.40
CA PHE A 222 -2.96 -6.01 16.75
C PHE A 222 -3.89 -6.58 17.84
N GLY A 223 -5.18 -6.74 17.55
CA GLY A 223 -6.13 -7.40 18.44
C GLY A 223 -5.78 -8.87 18.63
N ASP A 224 -5.68 -9.62 17.54
CA ASP A 224 -5.35 -11.05 17.57
C ASP A 224 -3.96 -11.30 18.20
N ALA A 225 -3.00 -10.40 17.93
CA ALA A 225 -1.68 -10.50 18.53
C ALA A 225 -1.68 -10.23 20.04
N TYR A 226 -2.50 -9.28 20.51
CA TYR A 226 -2.68 -9.01 21.94
C TYR A 226 -3.31 -10.21 22.64
N ASP A 227 -4.42 -10.73 22.09
CA ASP A 227 -5.15 -11.86 22.66
C ASP A 227 -4.28 -13.11 22.72
N ALA A 228 -3.56 -13.41 21.62
CA ALA A 228 -2.62 -14.53 21.57
C ALA A 228 -1.54 -14.45 22.65
N MET A 229 -1.02 -13.26 22.93
CA MET A 229 0.01 -13.06 23.96
C MET A 229 -0.58 -13.08 25.38
N ALA A 230 -1.77 -12.53 25.58
CA ALA A 230 -2.46 -12.51 26.87
C ALA A 230 -2.84 -13.92 27.35
N GLU A 231 -3.32 -14.78 26.46
CA GLU A 231 -3.67 -16.18 26.77
C GLU A 231 -2.50 -16.95 27.40
N SER A 232 -1.26 -16.68 26.98
CA SER A 232 -0.06 -17.34 27.51
C SER A 232 0.29 -16.96 28.95
N ILE A 233 -0.25 -15.83 29.45
CA ILE A 233 0.03 -15.31 30.80
C ILE A 233 -1.03 -15.78 31.80
N SER A 234 -2.24 -16.10 31.33
CA SER A 234 -3.41 -16.42 32.17
C SER A 234 -3.51 -17.88 32.65
N ASP A 235 -2.71 -18.82 32.12
CA ASP A 235 -2.74 -20.23 32.54
C ASP A 235 -1.97 -20.51 33.87
N LYS A 236 -1.99 -19.56 34.81
CA LYS A 236 -1.45 -19.72 36.17
C LYS A 236 -2.51 -20.13 37.19
#